data_AF-A0A562FNV1-F1
#
_entry.id   AF-A0A562FNV1-F1
#
_cell.length_a   1.000
_cell.length_b   1.000
_cell.length_c   1.000
_cell.angle_alpha   90.00
_cell.angle_beta   90.00
_cell.angle_gamma   90.00
#
_symmetry.space_group_name_H-M   'P 1'
#
loop_
_entity.id
_entity.type
_entity.pdbx_description
1 polymer ?
#
loop_
_entity_poly.entity_id
_entity_poly.type
_entity_poly.pdbx_seq_one_letter_code
_entity_poly.pdbx_strand_id
1 'polypeptide(L)' 'MTRLALLERLKEVQQLPRYQGRDITTISAVLSNQALLRHVEQCEEAAGISPRTDALSEQAHGNA' A
#
# COMPACT_ATOMS: atom_id res chain seq x y z
N MET A 1 5.19 11.82 0.88
CA MET A 1 4.59 10.75 1.70
C MET A 1 5.03 10.89 3.15
N THR A 2 4.10 10.91 4.11
CA THR A 2 4.41 10.86 5.54
C THR A 2 4.48 9.41 6.02
N ARG A 3 5.14 9.13 7.15
CA ARG A 3 5.22 7.78 7.72
C ARG A 3 3.83 7.20 8.00
N LEU A 4 2.90 8.04 8.46
CA LEU A 4 1.52 7.63 8.74
C LEU A 4 0.82 7.11 7.47
N ALA A 5 0.90 7.85 6.36
CA ALA A 5 0.30 7.44 5.10
C ALA A 5 0.83 6.08 4.59
N LEU A 6 2.12 5.80 4.82
CA LEU A 6 2.72 4.51 4.48
C LEU A 6 2.19 3.37 5.33
N LEU A 7 1.98 3.60 6.63
CA LEU A 7 1.42 2.60 7.54
C LEU A 7 -0.06 2.31 7.21
N GLU A 8 -0.81 3.33 6.82
CA GLU A 8 -2.21 3.17 6.39
C GLU A 8 -2.30 2.30 5.14
N ARG A 9 -1.52 2.62 4.10
CA ARG A 9 -1.46 1.78 2.88
C ARG A 9 -1.04 0.35 3.18
N LEU A 10 -0.03 0.16 4.01
CA LEU A 10 0.42 -1.19 4.39
C LEU A 10 -0.67 -1.98 5.12
N LYS A 11 -1.46 -1.30 5.96
CA LYS A 11 -2.58 -1.90 6.68
C LYS A 11 -3.69 -2.33 5.72
N GLU A 12 -3.98 -1.53 4.68
CA GLU A 12 -4.92 -1.90 3.61
C GLU A 12 -4.43 -3.14 2.85
N VAL A 13 -3.15 -3.18 2.47
CA VAL A 13 -2.55 -4.34 1.79
C VAL A 13 -2.62 -5.59 2.67
N GLN A 14 -2.39 -5.47 3.97
CA GLN A 14 -2.47 -6.59 4.92
C GLN A 14 -3.87 -7.22 4.99
N GLN A 15 -4.94 -6.47 4.70
CA GLN A 15 -6.30 -7.04 4.68
C GLN A 15 -6.56 -7.95 3.48
N LEU A 16 -5.68 -7.96 2.48
CA LEU A 16 -5.89 -8.77 1.29
C LEU A 16 -5.69 -10.26 1.56
N PRO A 17 -6.44 -11.14 0.87
CA PRO A 17 -6.34 -12.59 1.05
C PRO A 17 -4.91 -13.13 0.92
N ARG A 18 -4.10 -12.50 0.08
CA ARG A 18 -2.69 -12.86 -0.13
C ARG A 18 -1.83 -12.73 1.13
N TYR A 19 -2.16 -11.80 2.02
CA TYR A 19 -1.43 -11.53 3.25
C TYR A 19 -2.16 -12.01 4.51
N GLN A 20 -3.28 -12.71 4.36
CA GLN A 20 -3.92 -13.37 5.49
C GLN A 20 -2.94 -14.31 6.19
N GLY A 21 -2.83 -14.15 7.52
CA GLY A 21 -1.91 -14.92 8.35
C GLY A 21 -0.44 -14.50 8.29
N ARG A 22 -0.10 -13.39 7.61
CA ARG A 22 1.24 -12.79 7.64
C ARG A 22 1.21 -11.39 8.22
N ASP A 23 1.99 -11.17 9.27
CA ASP A 23 2.14 -9.84 9.84
C ASP A 23 3.22 -9.05 9.08
N ILE A 24 2.81 -8.33 8.04
CA ILE A 24 3.69 -7.51 7.21
C ILE A 24 3.94 -6.11 7.80
N THR A 25 3.28 -5.76 8.91
CA THR A 25 3.34 -4.45 9.57
C THR A 25 4.30 -4.41 10.76
N THR A 26 4.65 -5.55 11.35
CA THR A 26 5.64 -5.63 12.44
C THR A 26 7.01 -5.06 12.03
N ILE A 27 7.45 -5.33 10.79
CA ILE A 27 8.73 -4.82 10.27
C ILE A 27 8.72 -3.28 10.16
N SER A 28 7.55 -2.64 10.02
CA SER A 28 7.42 -1.18 9.86
C SER A 28 7.90 -0.39 11.07
N ALA A 29 7.97 -1.01 12.25
CA ALA A 29 8.49 -0.40 13.47
C ALA A 29 10.00 -0.16 13.43
N VAL A 30 10.75 -0.96 12.67
CA VAL A 30 12.21 -0.90 12.58
C VAL A 30 12.72 -0.28 11.27
N LEU A 31 11.83 -0.03 10.30
CA LEU A 31 12.18 0.57 9.02
C LEU A 31 12.20 2.10 9.09
N SER A 32 13.24 2.69 8.50
CA SER A 32 13.27 4.11 8.13
C SER A 32 12.17 4.42 7.10
N ASN A 33 11.73 5.68 7.01
CA ASN A 33 10.67 6.09 6.08
C ASN A 33 10.92 5.66 4.62
N GLN A 34 12.17 5.76 4.14
CA GLN A 34 12.53 5.33 2.79
C GLN A 34 12.41 3.81 2.60
N ALA A 35 12.81 3.03 3.60
CA ALA A 35 12.70 1.58 3.56
C ALA A 35 11.24 1.12 3.71
N LEU A 36 10.45 1.83 4.53
CA LEU A 36 9.02 1.60 4.66
C LEU A 36 8.29 1.87 3.33
N LEU A 37 8.67 2.93 2.60
CA LEU A 37 8.12 3.22 1.27
C LEU A 37 8.35 2.05 0.31
N ARG A 38 9.60 1.58 0.19
CA ARG A 38 9.96 0.43 -0.66
C ARG A 38 9.24 -0.86 -0.26
N HIS A 39 9.03 -1.08 1.05
CA HIS A 39 8.28 -2.22 1.57
C HIS A 39 6.81 -2.17 1.18
N VAL A 40 6.18 -1.00 1.30
CA VAL A 40 4.79 -0.77 0.87
C VAL A 40 4.65 -1.03 -0.62
N GLU A 41 5.53 -0.45 -1.46
CA GLU A 41 5.52 -0.67 -2.92
C GLU A 41 5.60 -2.16 -3.25
N GLN A 42 6.56 -2.87 -2.66
CA GLN A 42 6.72 -4.31 -2.89
C GLN A 42 5.49 -5.11 -2.44
N CYS A 43 4.86 -4.72 -1.33
CA CYS A 43 3.66 -5.37 -0.81
C CYS A 43 2.46 -5.11 -1.72
N GLU A 44 2.27 -3.88 -2.21
CA GLU A 44 1.23 -3.49 -3.17
C GLU A 44 1.40 -4.26 -4.49
N GLU A 45 2.61 -4.27 -5.06
CA GLU A 45 2.92 -5.00 -6.30
C GLU A 45 2.63 -6.50 -6.17
N ALA A 46 3.09 -7.12 -5.08
CA ALA A 46 2.81 -8.52 -4.83
C ALA A 46 1.31 -8.77 -4.60
N ALA A 47 0.58 -7.81 -4.04
CA ALA A 47 -0.87 -7.88 -3.93
C ALA A 47 -1.62 -7.81 -5.27
N GLY A 48 -0.93 -7.43 -6.35
CA GLY A 48 -1.56 -7.05 -7.61
C GLY A 48 -2.31 -5.71 -7.52
N ILE A 49 -2.06 -4.92 -6.48
CA ILE A 49 -2.48 -3.52 -6.44
C ILE A 49 -1.45 -2.78 -7.28
N SER A 50 -1.84 -2.30 -8.47
CA SER A 50 -1.01 -1.32 -9.17
C SER A 50 -0.72 -0.18 -8.20
N PRO A 51 0.55 0.25 -8.03
CA PRO A 51 0.87 1.36 -7.14
C PRO A 51 -0.07 2.49 -7.54
N ARG A 52 -0.90 2.94 -6.60
CA ARG A 52 -1.77 4.08 -6.84
C ARG A 52 -0.83 5.28 -6.95
N THR A 53 -0.27 5.45 -8.14
CA THR A 53 0.20 6.73 -8.65
C THR A 53 -0.99 7.64 -8.45
N ASP A 54 -0.76 8.74 -7.76
CA ASP A 54 -1.72 9.82 -7.51
C ASP A 54 -2.06 10.53 -8.85
N ALA A 55 -2.53 9.76 -9.83
CA ALA A 55 -2.75 10.13 -11.21
C ALA A 55 -4.12 9.59 -11.66
N LEU A 56 -5.14 9.93 -10.88
CA LEU A 56 -6.49 10.14 -11.40
C LEU A 56 -6.99 11.46 -10.80
N SER A 57 -6.38 12.55 -11.28
CA SER A 57 -7.20 13.61 -11.85
C SER A 57 -8.21 12.94 -12.80
N GLU A 58 -9.49 13.23 -12.58
CA GLU A 58 -10.67 12.80 -13.37
C GLU A 58 -11.39 11.53 -12.87
N GLN A 59 -12.29 11.80 -11.91
CA GLN A 59 -13.50 11.05 -11.65
C GLN A 59 -14.50 11.16 -12.82
N ALA A 60 -15.31 10.09 -12.97
CA ALA A 60 -16.65 10.04 -13.58
C ALA A 60 -16.72 10.23 -15.11
N HIS A 61 -17.44 9.43 -15.90
CA HIS A 61 -18.72 8.79 -15.63
C HIS A 61 -18.96 7.71 -16.70
N GLY A 62 -19.56 6.59 -16.33
CA GLY A 62 -20.12 5.65 -17.30
C GLY A 62 -21.52 6.06 -17.77
N ASN A 63 -21.87 5.54 -18.95
CA ASN A 63 -23.22 5.14 -19.38
C ASN A 63 -24.17 6.21 -19.97
N ALA A 64 -24.31 6.20 -21.31
CA ALA A 64 -25.53 5.81 -22.04
C ALA A 64 -25.30 5.97 -23.56
#